data_AF-A0ABD5RBG1-F1
#
_entry.id   AF-A0ABD5RBG1-F1
#
_cell.length_a   1.000
_cell.length_b   1.000
_cell.length_c   1.000
_cell.angle_alpha   90.00
_cell.angle_beta   90.00
_cell.angle_gamma   90.00
#
_symmetry.space_group_name_H-M   'P 1'
#
loop_
_entity.id
_entity.type
_entity.pdbx_description
1 polymer ?
#
loop_
_entity_poly.entity_id
_entity_poly.type
_entity_poly.pdbx_seq_one_letter_code
_entity_poly.pdbx_strand_id
1 'polypeptide(L)'
;MRTPAVGRARRRTRSLLASARDWTVGVVRTALHPFGVGQTSESDDWERAWATRGEVRWHRDGEQVEVFRFDDGFVATVEYPDSESRWQLTTGPMRPAQALLAVALYCQFGVTPQIDRDGRPFVAETDDGPTQVFRDEPAEQVRYVYLDEVRTVEEFPDYVADREAYRGVHDRLTPDRHGTLHSD
;
A
#
# COMPACT_ATOMS: atom_id res chain seq x y z
N MET A 1 59.45 9.00 27.62
CA MET A 1 58.70 7.94 26.91
C MET A 1 57.36 7.76 27.62
N ARG A 2 56.34 8.53 27.25
CA ARG A 2 55.19 8.19 26.38
C ARG A 2 54.28 7.07 26.92
N THR A 3 53.18 7.53 27.52
CA THR A 3 51.93 6.90 27.97
C THR A 3 51.23 6.07 26.88
N PRO A 4 50.55 4.94 27.18
CA PRO A 4 49.66 4.30 26.24
C PRO A 4 48.27 4.96 26.22
N ALA A 5 47.69 4.99 25.04
CA ALA A 5 46.56 5.81 24.65
C ALA A 5 45.19 5.18 24.97
N VAL A 6 44.26 6.07 25.31
CA VAL A 6 42.82 5.86 25.47
C VAL A 6 42.19 5.37 24.17
N GLY A 7 41.58 4.18 24.20
CA GLY A 7 40.76 3.66 23.11
C GLY A 7 39.46 4.43 22.99
N ARG A 8 39.31 5.23 21.93
CA ARG A 8 38.03 5.86 21.55
C ARG A 8 37.24 4.90 20.67
N ALA A 9 36.10 4.44 21.20
CA ALA A 9 35.07 3.72 20.47
C ALA A 9 34.51 4.59 19.34
N ARG A 10 34.66 4.13 18.09
CA ARG A 10 33.99 4.73 16.93
C ARG A 10 32.53 4.24 16.91
N ARG A 11 31.60 5.10 17.34
CA ARG A 11 30.17 4.98 17.02
C ARG A 11 30.03 5.11 15.50
N ARG A 12 29.63 4.04 14.82
CA ARG A 12 29.14 4.09 13.44
C ARG A 12 27.71 4.61 13.48
N THR A 13 27.54 5.91 13.27
CA THR A 13 26.26 6.54 12.98
C THR A 13 25.81 6.08 11.59
N ARG A 14 24.71 5.33 11.53
CA ARG A 14 23.99 5.05 10.27
C ARG A 14 23.32 6.35 9.84
N SER A 15 23.92 7.01 8.86
CA SER A 15 23.26 8.05 8.06
C SER A 15 22.26 7.34 7.14
N LEU A 16 20.97 7.43 7.45
CA LEU A 16 19.91 7.22 6.47
C LEU A 16 19.78 8.56 5.74
N LEU A 17 20.29 8.58 4.52
CA LEU A 17 20.18 9.71 3.61
C LEU A 17 18.70 9.99 3.35
N ALA A 18 18.21 11.07 3.95
CA ALA A 18 17.10 11.85 3.43
C ALA A 18 17.48 12.28 2.01
N SER A 19 16.97 11.56 1.02
CA SER A 19 17.01 12.04 -0.36
C SER A 19 15.81 12.95 -0.56
N ALA A 20 15.97 14.21 -0.14
CA ALA A 20 15.18 15.32 -0.67
C ALA A 20 15.42 15.35 -2.18
N ARG A 21 14.52 14.76 -2.95
CA ARG A 21 14.40 15.03 -4.37
C ARG A 21 13.34 16.08 -4.53
N ASP A 22 13.69 17.08 -5.31
CA ASP A 22 12.89 18.21 -5.74
C ASP A 22 11.87 17.70 -6.78
N TRP A 23 10.58 17.96 -6.55
CA TRP A 23 9.46 17.35 -7.26
C TRP A 23 8.87 18.37 -8.24
N THR A 24 9.40 18.42 -9.46
CA THR A 24 8.68 18.99 -10.59
C THR A 24 7.71 17.92 -11.13
N VAL A 25 6.55 17.80 -10.48
CA VAL A 25 5.51 16.84 -10.84
C VAL A 25 4.78 17.32 -12.08
N GLY A 26 4.86 16.56 -13.17
CA GLY A 26 3.83 16.56 -14.20
C GLY A 26 2.57 15.99 -13.58
N VAL A 27 1.68 16.87 -13.11
CA VAL A 27 0.39 16.50 -12.51
C VAL A 27 -0.48 15.90 -13.62
N VAL A 28 -0.51 14.57 -13.71
CA VAL A 28 -1.58 13.88 -14.43
C VAL A 28 -2.75 13.78 -13.46
N ARG A 29 -3.59 14.82 -13.43
CA ARG A 29 -4.91 14.79 -12.79
C ARG A 29 -5.79 13.81 -13.56
N THR A 30 -5.62 12.52 -13.30
CA THR A 30 -6.71 11.58 -13.48
C THR A 30 -7.32 11.42 -12.11
N ALA A 31 -8.41 12.15 -11.84
CA ALA A 31 -9.33 11.75 -10.80
C ALA A 31 -9.75 10.32 -11.16
N LEU A 32 -9.16 9.33 -10.50
CA LEU A 32 -9.98 8.20 -10.12
C LEU A 32 -11.00 8.86 -9.18
N HIS A 33 -12.26 9.00 -9.59
CA HIS A 33 -13.33 9.10 -8.62
C HIS A 33 -13.55 7.67 -8.18
N PRO A 34 -12.92 7.17 -7.11
CA PRO A 34 -12.97 5.75 -6.86
C PRO A 34 -14.11 5.41 -5.89
N PHE A 35 -14.77 6.39 -5.25
CA PHE A 35 -15.75 6.12 -4.20
C PHE A 35 -16.86 7.19 -4.24
N GLY A 36 -18.11 6.78 -4.45
CA GLY A 36 -19.21 7.74 -4.57
C GLY A 36 -20.59 7.12 -4.78
N VAL A 37 -21.13 6.48 -3.74
CA VAL A 37 -22.58 6.52 -3.48
C VAL A 37 -22.76 7.29 -2.16
N GLY A 38 -22.79 8.62 -2.24
CA GLY A 38 -23.04 9.51 -1.11
C GLY A 38 -22.44 10.90 -1.33
N GLN A 39 -23.29 11.91 -1.60
CA GLN A 39 -22.87 13.31 -1.76
C GLN A 39 -22.45 13.89 -0.39
N THR A 40 -21.25 14.46 -0.27
CA THR A 40 -20.97 15.91 -0.03
C THR A 40 -19.53 16.16 0.43
N SER A 41 -18.73 16.77 -0.45
CA SER A 41 -17.70 17.82 -0.25
C SER A 41 -16.45 17.54 -1.08
N GLU A 42 -16.06 18.50 -1.92
CA GLU A 42 -14.86 18.50 -2.75
C GLU A 42 -13.58 18.56 -1.89
N SER A 43 -13.17 17.47 -1.22
CA SER A 43 -11.76 17.20 -0.82
C SER A 43 -11.50 15.82 -0.18
N ASP A 44 -12.52 15.07 0.21
CA ASP A 44 -12.36 13.87 1.07
C ASP A 44 -12.08 12.54 0.31
N ASP A 45 -11.90 12.57 -1.01
CA ASP A 45 -11.71 11.37 -1.82
C ASP A 45 -10.24 11.09 -2.14
N TRP A 46 -9.86 9.81 -2.22
CA TRP A 46 -8.52 9.40 -2.62
C TRP A 46 -8.25 9.70 -4.10
N GLU A 47 -7.29 10.57 -4.35
CA GLU A 47 -6.84 10.90 -5.70
C GLU A 47 -5.56 10.13 -6.04
N ARG A 48 -5.50 9.53 -7.25
CA ARG A 48 -4.27 8.93 -7.74
C ARG A 48 -3.34 10.01 -8.29
N ALA A 49 -2.33 10.37 -7.49
CA ALA A 49 -1.30 11.34 -7.89
C ALA A 49 -0.38 10.81 -9.00
N TRP A 50 -0.05 9.51 -8.98
CA TRP A 50 1.05 8.99 -9.79
C TRP A 50 0.93 7.49 -10.04
N ALA A 51 1.32 7.02 -11.23
CA ALA A 51 1.46 5.60 -11.54
C ALA A 51 2.53 5.39 -12.62
N THR A 52 3.55 4.60 -12.30
CA THR A 52 4.63 4.19 -13.21
C THR A 52 4.81 2.67 -13.18
N ARG A 53 5.80 2.19 -13.93
CA ARG A 53 6.23 0.79 -13.84
C ARG A 53 6.82 0.55 -12.45
N GLY A 54 6.09 -0.21 -11.65
CA GLY A 54 6.54 -0.66 -10.35
C GLY A 54 6.25 0.29 -9.19
N GLU A 55 5.55 1.40 -9.40
CA GLU A 55 5.16 2.33 -8.33
C GLU A 55 3.82 3.00 -8.66
N VAL A 56 2.97 3.17 -7.65
CA VAL A 56 1.71 3.91 -7.74
C VAL A 56 1.44 4.59 -6.41
N ARG A 57 0.85 5.78 -6.47
CA ARG A 57 0.59 6.62 -5.31
C ARG A 57 -0.79 7.26 -5.36
N TRP A 58 -1.44 7.27 -4.20
CA TRP A 58 -2.69 7.97 -3.93
C TRP A 58 -2.49 8.95 -2.78
N HIS A 59 -3.31 9.99 -2.73
CA HIS A 59 -3.34 10.95 -1.63
C HIS A 59 -4.78 11.33 -1.26
N ARG A 60 -4.97 11.69 0.00
CA ARG A 60 -6.19 12.31 0.55
C ARG A 60 -5.80 13.07 1.80
N ASP A 61 -6.21 14.33 1.95
CA ASP A 61 -6.15 15.12 3.19
C ASP A 61 -5.03 14.78 4.18
N GLY A 62 -3.77 15.04 3.81
CA GLY A 62 -2.62 14.83 4.69
C GLY A 62 -2.19 13.36 4.83
N GLU A 63 -2.73 12.47 4.00
CA GLU A 63 -2.35 11.06 3.88
C GLU A 63 -1.87 10.74 2.46
N GLN A 64 -0.92 9.83 2.36
CA GLN A 64 -0.41 9.31 1.11
C GLN A 64 -0.26 7.80 1.17
N VAL A 65 -0.91 7.09 0.27
CA VAL A 65 -0.74 5.64 0.11
C VAL A 65 0.14 5.39 -1.09
N GLU A 66 1.12 4.51 -0.95
CA GLU A 66 2.06 4.13 -2.00
C GLU A 66 2.16 2.62 -2.10
N VAL A 67 2.12 2.09 -3.32
CA VAL A 67 2.53 0.71 -3.63
C VAL A 67 3.74 0.79 -4.52
N PHE A 68 4.82 0.12 -4.11
CA PHE A 68 6.07 0.12 -4.86
C PHE A 68 6.70 -1.27 -4.85
N ARG A 69 7.47 -1.55 -5.90
CA ARG A 69 8.22 -2.80 -6.03
C ARG A 69 9.34 -2.83 -4.99
N PHE A 70 9.41 -3.92 -4.25
CA PHE A 70 10.47 -4.20 -3.29
C PHE A 70 10.81 -5.68 -3.37
N ASP A 71 12.09 -5.99 -3.59
CA ASP A 71 12.56 -7.35 -3.86
C ASP A 71 11.79 -8.00 -5.04
N ASP A 72 11.33 -9.23 -4.87
CA ASP A 72 10.53 -9.97 -5.85
C ASP A 72 9.02 -9.67 -5.78
N GLY A 73 8.59 -8.69 -4.96
CA GLY A 73 7.18 -8.36 -4.75
C GLY A 73 6.89 -6.86 -4.69
N PHE A 74 5.75 -6.54 -4.10
CA PHE A 74 5.24 -5.19 -3.90
C PHE A 74 4.90 -4.96 -2.43
N VAL A 75 5.21 -3.77 -1.93
CA VAL A 75 4.88 -3.34 -0.58
C VAL A 75 3.93 -2.16 -0.68
N ALA A 76 2.89 -2.16 0.15
CA ALA A 76 1.99 -1.01 0.31
C ALA A 76 2.28 -0.30 1.63
N THR A 77 2.30 1.02 1.62
CA THR A 77 2.48 1.85 2.82
C THR A 77 1.52 3.02 2.83
N VAL A 78 1.17 3.49 4.03
CA VAL A 78 0.55 4.80 4.25
C VAL A 78 1.54 5.72 4.94
N GLU A 79 1.59 6.97 4.52
CA GLU A 79 2.40 8.05 5.06
C GLU A 79 1.49 9.20 5.49
N TYR A 80 1.78 9.77 6.65
CA TYR A 80 1.14 10.96 7.20
C TYR A 80 2.19 12.06 7.29
N PRO A 81 2.37 12.90 6.24
CA PRO A 81 3.49 13.83 6.14
C PRO A 81 3.57 14.79 7.32
N ASP A 82 2.42 15.27 7.83
CA ASP A 82 2.36 16.21 8.95
C ASP A 82 2.93 15.64 10.25
N SER A 83 2.93 14.31 10.39
CA SER A 83 3.49 13.59 11.55
C SER A 83 4.80 12.86 11.24
N GLU A 84 5.33 13.01 10.02
CA GLU A 84 6.50 12.29 9.49
C GLU A 84 6.44 10.76 9.72
N SER A 85 5.23 10.20 9.78
CA SER A 85 5.00 8.79 10.13
C SER A 85 4.65 7.98 8.90
N ARG A 86 5.33 6.85 8.71
CA ARG A 86 5.06 5.90 7.62
C ARG A 86 4.85 4.50 8.18
N TRP A 87 3.75 3.87 7.78
CA TRP A 87 3.35 2.55 8.22
C TRP A 87 3.18 1.61 7.02
N GLN A 88 3.53 0.34 7.22
CA GLN A 88 3.34 -0.69 6.20
C GLN A 88 1.92 -1.25 6.30
N LEU A 89 1.22 -1.32 5.16
CA LEU A 89 -0.11 -1.92 5.04
C LEU A 89 -0.03 -3.41 4.67
N THR A 90 0.97 -3.80 3.89
CA THR A 90 1.30 -5.21 3.66
C THR A 90 2.19 -5.74 4.78
N THR A 91 2.31 -7.04 4.90
CA THR A 91 3.13 -7.68 5.95
C THR A 91 4.51 -8.11 5.46
N GLY A 92 4.82 -7.73 4.22
CA GLY A 92 6.07 -7.94 3.51
C GLY A 92 5.86 -7.67 2.02
N PRO A 93 6.82 -8.08 1.16
CA PRO A 93 6.63 -8.10 -0.28
C PRO A 93 5.55 -9.11 -0.67
N MET A 94 4.55 -8.65 -1.41
CA MET A 94 3.41 -9.45 -1.86
C MET A 94 3.24 -9.40 -3.37
N ARG A 95 2.33 -10.22 -3.91
CA ARG A 95 1.92 -10.07 -5.31
C ARG A 95 1.20 -8.73 -5.51
N PRO A 96 1.22 -8.15 -6.73
CA PRO A 96 0.62 -6.85 -6.98
C PRO A 96 -0.87 -6.80 -6.60
N ALA A 97 -1.66 -7.82 -6.95
CA ALA A 97 -3.07 -7.90 -6.56
C ALA A 97 -3.27 -7.86 -5.04
N GLN A 98 -2.41 -8.53 -4.28
CA GLN A 98 -2.48 -8.59 -2.81
C GLN A 98 -2.12 -7.24 -2.18
N ALA A 99 -1.09 -6.58 -2.70
CA ALA A 99 -0.72 -5.22 -2.27
C ALA A 99 -1.84 -4.21 -2.61
N LEU A 100 -2.47 -4.33 -3.78
CA LEU A 100 -3.60 -3.52 -4.17
C LEU A 100 -4.86 -3.79 -3.33
N LEU A 101 -5.09 -5.03 -2.89
CA LEU A 101 -6.16 -5.35 -1.95
C LEU A 101 -5.91 -4.69 -0.59
N ALA A 102 -4.68 -4.68 -0.08
CA ALA A 102 -4.34 -3.96 1.14
C ALA A 102 -4.59 -2.44 1.00
N VAL A 103 -4.29 -1.85 -0.16
CA VAL A 103 -4.65 -0.46 -0.47
C VAL A 103 -6.16 -0.27 -0.49
N ALA A 104 -6.91 -1.17 -1.14
CA ALA A 104 -8.36 -1.07 -1.19
C ALA A 104 -9.00 -1.11 0.20
N LEU A 105 -8.57 -2.03 1.06
CA LEU A 105 -9.04 -2.13 2.44
C LEU A 105 -8.80 -0.83 3.22
N TYR A 106 -7.60 -0.24 3.08
CA TYR A 106 -7.28 1.00 3.76
C TYR A 106 -8.04 2.20 3.20
N CYS A 107 -8.02 2.40 1.88
CA CYS A 107 -8.62 3.57 1.25
C CYS A 107 -10.15 3.59 1.33
N GLN A 108 -10.80 2.43 1.26
CA GLN A 108 -12.27 2.32 1.24
C GLN A 108 -12.87 2.20 2.64
N PHE A 109 -12.17 1.54 3.56
CA PHE A 109 -12.73 1.16 4.86
C PHE A 109 -11.90 1.64 6.05
N GLY A 110 -10.72 2.23 5.83
CA GLY A 110 -9.79 2.57 6.91
C GLY A 110 -9.23 1.34 7.62
N VAL A 111 -9.26 0.16 6.98
CA VAL A 111 -8.89 -1.12 7.58
C VAL A 111 -7.51 -1.56 7.12
N THR A 112 -6.64 -1.84 8.09
CA THR A 112 -5.32 -2.44 7.83
C THR A 112 -5.39 -3.97 8.00
N PRO A 113 -4.84 -4.75 7.06
CA PRO A 113 -4.72 -6.19 7.20
C PRO A 113 -3.99 -6.58 8.49
N GLN A 114 -4.45 -7.66 9.10
CA GLN A 114 -3.90 -8.26 10.31
C GLN A 114 -3.06 -9.50 9.94
N ILE A 115 -2.24 -9.97 10.89
CA ILE A 115 -1.45 -11.18 10.74
C ILE A 115 -1.96 -12.25 11.68
N ASP A 116 -2.24 -13.44 11.13
CA ASP A 116 -2.54 -14.60 11.96
C ASP A 116 -1.27 -15.21 12.56
N ARG A 117 -1.44 -16.23 13.39
CA ARG A 117 -0.32 -16.93 14.05
C ARG A 117 0.69 -17.54 13.08
N ASP A 118 0.26 -17.82 11.85
CA ASP A 118 1.06 -18.47 10.80
C ASP A 118 1.71 -17.44 9.86
N GLY A 119 1.57 -16.14 10.17
CA GLY A 119 2.16 -15.06 9.39
C GLY A 119 1.33 -14.64 8.17
N ARG A 120 0.09 -15.14 8.05
CA ARG A 120 -0.76 -14.90 6.87
C ARG A 120 -1.55 -13.60 7.03
N PRO A 121 -1.56 -12.73 6.00
CA PRO A 121 -2.34 -11.51 6.01
C PRO A 121 -3.83 -11.80 5.86
N PHE A 122 -4.65 -11.27 6.76
CA PHE A 122 -6.10 -11.45 6.72
C PHE A 122 -6.84 -10.18 7.13
N VAL A 123 -8.11 -10.11 6.73
CA VAL A 123 -9.09 -9.18 7.27
C VAL A 123 -10.32 -9.97 7.70
N ALA A 124 -11.04 -9.50 8.72
CA ALA A 124 -12.34 -10.08 9.04
C ALA A 124 -13.41 -9.39 8.19
N GLU A 125 -14.46 -10.12 7.84
CA GLU A 125 -15.60 -9.65 7.07
C GLU A 125 -16.86 -9.90 7.90
N THR A 126 -17.68 -8.86 8.02
CA THR A 126 -19.03 -8.86 8.57
C THR A 126 -20.02 -8.53 7.47
N ASP A 127 -21.32 -8.54 7.77
CA ASP A 127 -22.35 -8.10 6.81
C ASP A 127 -22.20 -6.61 6.43
N ASP A 128 -21.58 -5.80 7.29
CA ASP A 128 -21.28 -4.38 7.05
C ASP A 128 -19.95 -4.15 6.30
N GLY A 129 -19.21 -5.22 6.00
CA GLY A 129 -17.94 -5.19 5.27
C GLY A 129 -16.71 -5.55 6.12
N PRO A 130 -15.50 -5.19 5.63
CA PRO A 130 -14.26 -5.59 6.28
C PRO A 130 -14.04 -4.85 7.60
N THR A 131 -13.51 -5.55 8.60
CA THR A 131 -13.24 -5.02 9.94
C THR A 131 -11.96 -5.61 10.55
N GLN A 132 -11.46 -4.95 11.61
CA GLN A 132 -10.34 -5.42 12.43
C GLN A 132 -10.85 -6.11 13.70
N VAL A 133 -10.27 -7.26 14.07
CA VAL A 133 -10.79 -8.11 15.17
C VAL A 133 -9.98 -8.03 16.45
N PHE A 134 -8.80 -7.39 16.44
CA PHE A 134 -8.01 -7.19 17.65
C PHE A 134 -8.40 -5.94 18.45
N ARG A 135 -9.25 -5.07 17.91
CA ARG A 135 -9.66 -3.83 18.60
C ARG A 135 -10.92 -4.04 19.43
N ASP A 136 -11.86 -4.85 18.93
CA ASP A 136 -13.12 -5.19 19.56
C ASP A 136 -13.43 -6.66 19.23
N GLU A 137 -13.85 -7.47 20.22
CA GLU A 137 -14.44 -8.78 19.90
C GLU A 137 -15.66 -8.52 19.01
N PRO A 138 -15.70 -9.03 17.77
CA PRO A 138 -16.81 -8.72 16.89
C PRO A 138 -18.08 -9.22 17.56
N ALA A 139 -19.08 -8.35 17.66
CA ALA A 139 -20.38 -8.68 18.23
C ALA A 139 -21.10 -9.79 17.44
N GLU A 140 -20.62 -10.07 16.22
CA GLU A 140 -21.20 -10.96 15.24
C GLU A 140 -20.17 -11.98 14.72
N GLN A 141 -20.67 -13.05 14.09
CA GLN A 141 -19.81 -14.04 13.43
C GLN A 141 -19.08 -13.37 12.26
N VAL A 142 -17.76 -13.48 12.25
CA VAL A 142 -16.92 -12.96 11.16
C VAL A 142 -16.44 -14.07 10.26
N ARG A 143 -16.31 -13.77 8.97
CA ARG A 143 -15.53 -14.57 8.02
C ARG A 143 -14.12 -14.01 7.94
N TYR A 144 -13.11 -14.88 7.86
CA TYR A 144 -11.74 -14.44 7.59
C TYR A 144 -11.45 -14.49 6.10
N VAL A 145 -11.04 -13.34 5.55
CA VAL A 145 -10.61 -13.20 4.16
C VAL A 145 -9.10 -13.06 4.16
N TYR A 146 -8.43 -14.03 3.54
CA TYR A 146 -6.98 -14.09 3.47
C TYR A 146 -6.46 -13.43 2.21
N LEU A 147 -5.61 -12.42 2.36
CA LEU A 147 -5.07 -11.66 1.23
C LEU A 147 -4.11 -12.52 0.40
N ASP A 148 -3.43 -13.50 1.00
CA ASP A 148 -2.49 -14.36 0.30
C ASP A 148 -3.16 -15.35 -0.67
N GLU A 149 -4.47 -15.55 -0.53
CA GLU A 149 -5.30 -16.38 -1.43
C GLU A 149 -5.69 -15.66 -2.71
N VAL A 150 -5.68 -14.31 -2.70
CA VAL A 150 -6.02 -13.47 -3.84
C VAL A 150 -4.85 -13.39 -4.82
N ARG A 151 -5.11 -13.81 -6.06
CA ARG A 151 -4.12 -13.91 -7.14
C ARG A 151 -4.27 -12.80 -8.17
N THR A 152 -5.50 -12.40 -8.45
CA THR A 152 -5.82 -11.36 -9.43
C THR A 152 -6.81 -10.35 -8.86
N VAL A 153 -7.00 -9.22 -9.56
CA VAL A 153 -7.96 -8.18 -9.14
C VAL A 153 -9.41 -8.68 -9.24
N GLU A 154 -9.69 -9.64 -10.12
CA GLU A 154 -11.01 -10.28 -10.27
C GLU A 154 -11.42 -11.09 -9.04
N GLU A 155 -10.44 -11.57 -8.26
CA GLU A 155 -10.65 -12.34 -7.03
C GLU A 155 -10.81 -11.43 -5.80
N PHE A 156 -10.86 -10.10 -5.97
CA PHE A 156 -11.11 -9.19 -4.86
C PHE A 156 -12.49 -9.46 -4.26
N PRO A 157 -12.67 -9.31 -2.93
CA PRO A 157 -13.98 -9.42 -2.30
C PRO A 157 -15.02 -8.47 -2.91
N ASP A 158 -16.30 -8.83 -2.86
CA ASP A 158 -17.40 -8.10 -3.51
C ASP A 158 -17.63 -6.70 -2.94
N TYR A 159 -17.26 -6.47 -1.69
CA TYR A 159 -17.32 -5.14 -1.08
C TYR A 159 -16.28 -4.18 -1.65
N VAL A 160 -15.24 -4.66 -2.35
CA VAL A 160 -14.25 -3.78 -2.97
C VAL A 160 -14.84 -3.15 -4.23
N ALA A 161 -15.16 -1.87 -4.14
CA ALA A 161 -15.67 -1.10 -5.26
C ALA A 161 -14.60 -0.88 -6.35
N ASP A 162 -15.07 -0.57 -7.56
CA ASP A 162 -14.25 -0.10 -8.69
C ASP A 162 -13.05 -1.00 -9.05
N ARG A 163 -13.28 -2.32 -9.08
CA ARG A 163 -12.27 -3.33 -9.50
C ARG A 163 -11.57 -2.98 -10.82
N GLU A 164 -12.25 -2.32 -11.76
CA GLU A 164 -11.65 -1.89 -13.03
C GLU A 164 -10.52 -0.86 -12.85
N ALA A 165 -10.65 0.06 -11.88
CA ALA A 165 -9.60 1.01 -11.56
C ALA A 165 -8.34 0.29 -11.02
N TYR A 166 -8.53 -0.72 -10.17
CA TYR A 166 -7.44 -1.56 -9.65
C TYR A 166 -6.81 -2.42 -10.75
N ARG A 167 -7.59 -2.91 -11.72
CA ARG A 167 -7.04 -3.63 -12.89
C ARG A 167 -6.11 -2.73 -13.70
N GLY A 168 -6.53 -1.51 -14.02
CA GLY A 168 -5.68 -0.56 -14.76
C GLY A 168 -4.39 -0.18 -14.02
N VAL A 169 -4.40 -0.18 -12.68
CA VAL A 169 -3.19 0.01 -11.87
C VAL A 169 -2.33 -1.24 -11.87
N HIS A 170 -2.93 -2.42 -11.69
CA HIS A 170 -2.25 -3.71 -11.74
C HIS A 170 -1.45 -3.87 -13.04
N ASP A 171 -2.06 -3.60 -14.19
CA ASP A 171 -1.42 -3.70 -15.50
C ASP A 171 -0.21 -2.77 -15.64
N ARG A 172 -0.26 -1.58 -15.01
CA ARG A 172 0.86 -0.64 -14.97
C ARG A 172 1.99 -1.07 -14.03
N LEU A 173 1.65 -1.71 -12.91
CA LEU A 173 2.64 -2.24 -11.96
C LEU A 173 3.38 -3.46 -12.53
N THR A 174 2.66 -4.32 -13.25
CA THR A 174 3.19 -5.50 -13.92
C THR A 174 3.00 -5.42 -15.43
N PRO A 175 3.68 -4.49 -16.12
CA PRO A 175 3.57 -4.44 -17.57
C PRO A 175 4.09 -5.76 -18.12
N ASP A 176 3.30 -6.38 -18.99
CA ASP A 176 3.62 -7.63 -19.66
C ASP A 176 5.06 -7.60 -20.18
N ARG A 177 5.84 -8.63 -19.84
CA ARG A 177 7.20 -8.83 -20.37
C ARG A 177 7.21 -9.22 -21.86
N HIS A 178 6.07 -9.16 -22.55
CA HIS A 178 5.92 -9.49 -23.97
C HIS A 178 6.39 -8.33 -24.88
N GLY A 179 7.63 -7.89 -24.71
CA GLY A 179 8.22 -6.79 -25.48
C GLY A 179 9.72 -6.91 -25.73
N THR A 180 10.29 -8.12 -25.61
CA THR A 180 11.68 -8.35 -26.01
C THR A 180 11.84 -9.80 -26.48
N LEU A 181 11.32 -10.08 -27.68
CA LEU A 181 11.79 -11.19 -28.50
C LEU A 181 12.44 -10.59 -29.75
N HIS A 182 13.72 -10.95 -29.89
CA HIS A 182 14.67 -10.68 -30.97
C HIS A 182 14.09 -10.19 -32.30
N SER A 183 14.59 -9.05 -32.77
CA SER A 183 14.91 -8.90 -34.19
C SER A 183 16.41 -9.15 -34.31
N ASP A 184 16.77 -10.33 -34.80
CA ASP A 184 18.08 -10.59 -35.40
C ASP A 184 18.14 -10.00 -36.81
#